data_AF-A0A843YYG6-F1
#
_entry.id   AF-A0A843YYG6-F1
#
_cell.length_a   1.000
_cell.length_b   1.000
_cell.length_c   1.000
_cell.angle_alpha   90.00
_cell.angle_beta   90.00
_cell.angle_gamma   90.00
#
_symmetry.space_group_name_H-M   'P 1'
#
loop_
_entity.id
_entity.type
_entity.pdbx_description
1 polymer ?
#
loop_
_entity_poly.entity_id
_entity_poly.type
_entity_poly.pdbx_seq_one_letter_code
_entity_poly.pdbx_strand_id
1 'polypeptide(L)'
;LEALQAWLASEMAANPRLMLLGDFNIAPEDRDVHDPKKWEGQNLVSPEERAAFRAMQAAGLVDAFRMFEQEDKLFSWWDYR
;
A
#
# COMPACT_ATOMS: atom_id res chain seq x y z
N LEU A 1 -8.80 -7.11 1.83
CA LEU A 1 -8.37 -6.19 2.93
C LEU A 1 -9.50 -5.78 3.87
N GLU A 2 -10.77 -6.12 3.60
CA GLU A 2 -11.92 -5.69 4.42
C GLU A 2 -11.81 -6.05 5.91
N ALA A 3 -11.43 -7.29 6.23
CA ALA A 3 -11.25 -7.72 7.62
C ALA A 3 -10.16 -6.92 8.35
N LEU A 4 -9.06 -6.57 7.66
CA LEU A 4 -8.00 -5.73 8.23
C LEU A 4 -8.52 -4.32 8.51
N GLN A 5 -9.27 -3.72 7.59
CA GLN A 5 -9.85 -2.39 7.77
C GLN A 5 -10.83 -2.34 8.94
N ALA A 6 -11.67 -3.37 9.09
CA ALA A 6 -12.61 -3.47 10.21
C ALA A 6 -11.89 -3.56 11.56
N TRP A 7 -10.84 -4.37 11.66
CA TRP A 7 -10.02 -4.46 12.87
C TRP A 7 -9.25 -3.17 13.15
N LEU A 8 -8.69 -2.55 12.10
CA LEU A 8 -7.90 -1.33 12.21
C LEU A 8 -8.72 -0.16 12.78
N ALA A 9 -10.02 -0.08 12.47
CA ALA A 9 -10.89 0.96 13.00
C ALA A 9 -10.92 0.97 14.55
N SER A 10 -11.00 -0.19 15.20
CA SER A 10 -10.92 -0.28 16.66
C SER A 10 -9.52 0.04 17.19
N GLU A 11 -8.48 -0.41 16.50
CA GLU A 11 -7.09 -0.15 16.92
C GLU A 11 -6.73 1.32 16.85
N MET A 12 -7.15 2.03 15.80
CA MET A 12 -6.91 3.47 15.65
C MET A 12 -7.64 4.29 16.72
N ALA A 13 -8.82 3.84 17.16
CA ALA A 13 -9.54 4.49 18.25
C ALA A 13 -8.88 4.26 19.62
N ALA A 14 -8.34 3.06 19.86
CA ALA A 14 -7.70 2.70 21.12
C ALA A 14 -6.25 3.23 21.24
N ASN A 15 -5.54 3.38 20.11
CA ASN A 15 -4.11 3.68 20.07
C ASN A 15 -3.84 4.96 19.26
N PRO A 16 -3.69 6.13 19.92
CA PRO A 16 -3.45 7.39 19.21
C PRO A 16 -2.08 7.48 18.52
N ARG A 17 -1.17 6.54 18.80
CA ARG A 17 0.14 6.40 18.15
C ARG A 17 0.28 4.98 17.62
N LEU A 18 -0.18 4.77 16.39
CA LEU A 18 -0.20 3.46 15.74
C LEU A 18 0.63 3.49 14.46
N MET A 19 1.39 2.42 14.22
CA MET A 19 2.04 2.15 12.95
C MET A 19 1.57 0.78 12.45
N LEU A 20 0.99 0.74 11.25
CA LEU A 20 0.66 -0.49 10.55
C LEU A 20 1.76 -0.76 9.52
N LEU A 21 2.53 -1.82 9.70
CA LEU A 21 3.66 -2.18 8.84
C LEU A 21 3.54 -3.64 8.43
N GLY A 22 3.97 -3.95 7.21
CA GLY A 22 4.00 -5.32 6.71
C GLY A 22 4.18 -5.37 5.20
N ASP A 23 4.19 -6.60 4.68
CA ASP A 23 4.14 -6.86 3.26
C ASP A 23 2.67 -6.88 2.80
N PHE A 24 2.23 -5.78 2.21
CA PHE A 24 0.86 -5.66 1.71
C PHE A 24 0.63 -6.42 0.41
N ASN A 25 1.69 -6.81 -0.33
CA ASN A 25 1.60 -7.35 -1.69
C ASN A 25 0.75 -6.47 -2.63
N ILE A 26 0.86 -5.15 -2.49
CA ILE A 26 0.16 -4.17 -3.33
C ILE A 26 1.16 -3.06 -3.67
N ALA A 27 1.27 -2.74 -4.96
CA ALA A 27 1.96 -1.56 -5.48
C ALA A 27 0.92 -0.42 -5.65
N PRO A 28 0.89 0.58 -4.75
CA PRO A 28 -0.19 1.56 -4.67
C PRO A 28 -0.35 2.43 -5.93
N GLU A 29 0.78 2.74 -6.59
CA GLU A 29 0.84 3.61 -7.76
C GLU A 29 1.70 3.01 -8.87
N ASP A 30 1.61 3.55 -10.08
CA ASP A 30 2.43 3.08 -11.21
C ASP A 30 3.93 3.31 -10.96
N ARG A 31 4.31 4.36 -10.25
CA ARG A 31 5.72 4.60 -9.87
C ARG A 31 6.32 3.51 -8.97
N ASP A 32 5.48 2.64 -8.38
CA ASP A 32 5.89 1.51 -7.55
C ASP A 32 6.20 0.24 -8.35
N VAL A 33 6.14 0.33 -9.69
CA VAL A 33 6.28 -0.81 -10.60
C VAL A 33 7.31 -0.47 -11.67
N HIS A 34 8.24 -1.39 -11.94
CA HIS A 34 9.32 -1.14 -12.91
C HIS A 34 8.84 -0.89 -14.35
N ASP A 35 7.70 -1.46 -14.74
CA ASP A 35 7.06 -1.30 -16.06
C ASP A 35 5.53 -1.33 -15.93
N PRO A 36 4.87 -0.22 -15.56
CA PRO A 36 3.45 -0.23 -15.18
C PRO A 36 2.52 -0.78 -16.28
N LYS A 37 2.86 -0.52 -17.55
CA LYS A 37 2.07 -0.99 -18.70
C LYS A 37 2.09 -2.50 -18.83
N LYS A 38 3.21 -3.15 -18.51
CA LYS A 38 3.30 -4.61 -18.54
C LYS A 38 2.44 -5.27 -17.45
N TRP A 39 2.27 -4.59 -16.32
CA TRP A 39 1.58 -5.13 -15.16
C TRP A 39 0.10 -4.77 -15.08
N GLU A 40 -0.40 -3.86 -15.92
CA GLU A 40 -1.78 -3.38 -15.89
C GLU A 40 -2.80 -4.53 -15.79
N GLY A 41 -3.63 -4.48 -14.74
CA GLY A 41 -4.67 -5.49 -14.47
C GLY A 41 -4.18 -6.81 -13.87
N GLN A 42 -2.88 -6.99 -13.61
CA GLN A 42 -2.34 -8.17 -12.94
C GLN A 42 -2.42 -8.05 -11.40
N ASN A 43 -2.14 -9.17 -10.72
CA ASN A 43 -1.97 -9.19 -9.26
C ASN A 43 -0.91 -8.16 -8.84
N LEU A 44 -1.03 -7.67 -7.60
CA LEU A 44 -0.22 -6.60 -6.98
C LEU A 44 -0.61 -5.19 -7.44
N VAL A 45 -1.21 -5.01 -8.62
CA VAL A 45 -1.52 -3.69 -9.19
C VAL A 45 -2.98 -3.54 -9.61
N SER A 46 -3.84 -4.51 -9.27
CA SER A 46 -5.23 -4.47 -9.71
C SER A 46 -5.95 -3.22 -9.17
N PRO A 47 -6.97 -2.72 -9.88
CA PRO A 47 -7.77 -1.60 -9.41
C PRO A 47 -8.34 -1.82 -8.01
N GLU A 48 -8.78 -3.05 -7.71
CA GLU A 48 -9.38 -3.45 -6.43
C GLU A 48 -8.35 -3.44 -5.29
N GLU A 49 -7.16 -4.00 -5.51
CA GLU A 49 -6.05 -3.97 -4.54
C GLU A 49 -5.66 -2.52 -4.21
N ARG A 50 -5.44 -1.71 -5.24
CA ARG A 50 -5.07 -0.29 -5.08
C ARG A 50 -6.18 0.51 -4.39
N ALA A 51 -7.45 0.24 -4.71
CA ALA A 51 -8.59 0.88 -4.04
C ALA A 51 -8.64 0.53 -2.56
N ALA A 52 -8.40 -0.74 -2.21
CA ALA A 52 -8.38 -1.17 -0.82
C ALA A 52 -7.21 -0.58 0.00
N PHE A 53 -6.04 -0.37 -0.62
CA PHE A 53 -4.93 0.35 -0.01
C PHE A 53 -5.27 1.83 0.23
N ARG A 54 -5.83 2.51 -0.79
CA ARG A 54 -6.28 3.91 -0.66
C ARG A 54 -7.37 4.10 0.39
N ALA A 55 -8.25 3.13 0.57
CA ALA A 55 -9.27 3.17 1.61
C ALA A 55 -8.65 3.21 3.02
N MET A 56 -7.54 2.49 3.26
CA MET A 56 -6.80 2.57 4.52
C MET A 56 -6.19 3.97 4.74
N GLN A 57 -5.65 4.59 3.69
CA GLN A 57 -5.13 5.96 3.77
C GLN A 57 -6.26 6.97 4.06
N ALA A 58 -7.40 6.81 3.39
CA ALA A 58 -8.59 7.65 3.61
C ALA A 58 -9.17 7.52 5.03
N ALA A 59 -8.93 6.41 5.71
CA ALA A 59 -9.32 6.20 7.11
C ALA A 59 -8.42 6.97 8.11
N GLY A 60 -7.37 7.63 7.65
CA GLY A 60 -6.49 8.46 8.48
C GLY A 60 -5.07 7.91 8.65
N LEU A 61 -4.73 6.81 7.98
CA LEU A 61 -3.34 6.37 7.88
C LEU A 61 -2.57 7.17 6.82
N VAL A 62 -1.28 7.34 7.06
CA VAL A 62 -0.36 8.00 6.13
C VAL A 62 0.67 6.98 5.67
N ASP A 63 0.98 6.98 4.37
CA ASP A 63 2.11 6.22 3.85
C ASP A 63 3.41 6.90 4.31
N ALA A 64 4.03 6.33 5.33
CA ALA A 64 5.24 6.86 5.95
C ALA A 64 6.41 6.94 4.97
N PHE A 65 6.50 6.02 4.00
CA PHE A 65 7.57 6.03 3.02
C PHE A 65 7.49 7.28 2.13
N ARG A 66 6.28 7.70 1.76
CA ARG A 66 6.02 8.91 0.95
C ARG A 66 6.19 10.23 1.67
N MET A 67 6.47 10.22 2.98
CA MET A 67 6.75 11.43 3.74
C MET A 67 8.17 11.97 3.50
N PHE A 68 9.03 11.20 2.83
CA PHE A 68 10.43 11.52 2.57
C PHE A 68 10.70 11.72 1.07
N GLU A 69 11.92 12.10 0.71
CA GLU A 69 12.35 12.24 -0.68
C GLU A 69 12.10 10.95 -1.48
N GLN A 70 11.50 11.10 -2.65
CA GLN A 70 11.09 9.99 -3.52
C GLN A 70 11.96 9.99 -4.77
N GLU A 71 13.12 9.37 -4.68
CA GLU A 71 13.90 9.05 -5.87
C GLU A 71 13.12 8.09 -6.79
N ASP A 72 13.47 8.10 -8.07
CA ASP A 72 12.85 7.20 -9.03
C ASP A 72 13.26 5.73 -8.75
N LYS A 73 12.36 4.80 -9.08
CA LYS A 73 12.61 3.34 -9.08
C LYS A 73 12.99 2.76 -7.71
N LEU A 74 12.31 3.21 -6.67
CA LEU A 74 12.39 2.62 -5.34
C LEU A 74 11.41 1.44 -5.24
N PHE A 75 11.92 0.23 -5.01
CA PHE A 75 11.15 -1.01 -4.96
C PHE A 75 11.48 -1.81 -3.69
N SER A 76 10.54 -2.62 -3.21
CA SER A 76 10.71 -3.48 -2.03
C SER A 76 10.78 -4.97 -2.33
N TRP A 77 10.48 -5.37 -3.57
CA TRP A 77 10.41 -6.77 -3.99
C TRP A 77 10.93 -6.97 -5.42
N TRP A 78 11.58 -8.11 -5.65
CA TRP A 78 12.07 -8.55 -6.96
C TRP A 78 11.71 -10.03 -7.16
N ASP A 79 11.38 -10.39 -8.40
CA ASP A 79 11.30 -11.80 -8.79
C ASP A 79 12.71 -12.42 -8.65
N TYR A 80 12.77 -13.68 -8.26
CA TYR A 80 14.01 -14.43 -8.06
C TYR A 80 14.60 -14.99 -9.38
N ARG A 81 13.95 -14.73 -10.51
CA ARG A 81 14.30 -15.27 -11.83
C ARG A 81 14.94 -14.27 -12.77
#